data_AF-A0A8S3YLR7-F1
#
_entry.id   AF-A0A8S3YLR7-F1
#
_cell.length_a   1.000
_cell.length_b   1.000
_cell.length_c   1.000
_cell.angle_alpha   90.00
_cell.angle_beta   90.00
_cell.angle_gamma   90.00
#
_symmetry.space_group_name_H-M   'P 1'
#
loop_
_entity.id
_entity.type
_entity.pdbx_description
1 polymer ?
#
loop_
_entity_poly.entity_id
_entity_poly.type
_entity_poly.pdbx_seq_one_letter_code
_entity_poly.pdbx_strand_id
1 'polypeptide(L)'
;NACEDGTYGLRCEKTCMCNSNQSCSVVTGSCSTKCPRGTYGFKCLLKYCLSGWYGDNCTSTCSNLCADRLCDQATGACLSCVSNRTGTFCDGKTCTDGYVGPLCDRRCSEYCSNQLCDNQTEKCYSCVTGHQGEFCNQ
;
A
#
# COMPACT_ATOMS: atom_id res chain seq x y z
N ASN A 1 -14.34 -15.76 -6.10
CA ASN A 1 -13.76 -16.89 -6.87
C ASN A 1 -13.18 -16.36 -8.16
N ALA A 2 -11.85 -16.25 -8.22
CA ALA A 2 -11.14 -15.92 -9.45
C ALA A 2 -10.95 -17.21 -10.26
N CYS A 3 -11.14 -17.15 -11.58
CA CYS A 3 -10.85 -18.27 -12.47
C CYS A 3 -9.33 -18.49 -12.58
N GLU A 4 -8.92 -19.73 -12.86
CA GLU A 4 -7.51 -20.05 -13.12
C GLU A 4 -7.04 -19.41 -14.44
N ASP A 5 -5.73 -19.11 -14.53
CA ASP A 5 -5.13 -18.47 -15.71
C ASP A 5 -5.42 -19.32 -16.96
N GLY A 6 -6.03 -18.71 -17.97
CA GLY A 6 -6.48 -19.40 -19.19
C GLY A 6 -7.98 -19.75 -19.25
N THR A 7 -8.77 -19.43 -18.22
CA THR A 7 -10.23 -19.59 -18.25
C THR A 7 -10.98 -18.31 -17.86
N TYR A 8 -12.20 -18.14 -18.40
CA TYR A 8 -13.02 -16.96 -18.16
C TYR A 8 -14.52 -17.27 -18.11
N GLY A 9 -15.29 -16.32 -17.59
CA GLY A 9 -16.76 -16.39 -17.46
C GLY A 9 -17.22 -16.64 -16.03
N LEU A 10 -18.52 -16.53 -15.80
CA LEU A 10 -19.14 -16.57 -14.46
C LEU A 10 -18.85 -17.88 -13.69
N ARG A 11 -18.55 -18.95 -14.42
CA ARG A 11 -18.21 -20.29 -13.91
C ARG A 11 -16.90 -20.85 -14.48
N CYS A 12 -16.05 -20.00 -15.05
CA CYS A 12 -14.78 -20.40 -15.66
C CYS A 12 -14.93 -21.47 -16.76
N GLU A 13 -16.09 -21.49 -17.42
CA GLU A 13 -16.47 -22.51 -18.40
C GLU A 13 -15.90 -22.27 -19.81
N LYS A 14 -15.28 -21.10 -20.03
CA LYS A 14 -14.75 -20.70 -21.33
C LYS A 14 -13.23 -20.64 -21.29
N THR A 15 -12.58 -21.19 -22.31
CA THR A 15 -11.13 -21.18 -22.46
C THR A 15 -10.64 -19.94 -23.21
N CYS A 16 -9.59 -19.31 -22.70
CA CYS A 16 -8.97 -18.17 -23.33
C CYS A 16 -8.10 -18.59 -24.52
N MET A 17 -8.35 -17.99 -25.69
CA MET A 17 -7.56 -18.23 -26.90
C MET A 17 -6.53 -17.12 -27.11
N CYS A 18 -5.69 -16.89 -26.09
CA CYS A 18 -4.67 -15.84 -26.13
C CYS A 18 -3.30 -16.41 -26.53
N ASN A 19 -2.47 -15.58 -27.16
CA ASN A 19 -1.09 -15.97 -27.48
C ASN A 19 -0.25 -16.10 -26.20
N SER A 20 0.87 -16.83 -26.24
CA SER A 20 1.71 -17.14 -25.07
C SER A 20 2.19 -15.91 -24.26
N ASN A 21 2.26 -14.73 -24.89
CA ASN A 21 2.65 -13.46 -24.25
C ASN A 21 1.47 -12.60 -23.79
N GLN A 22 0.27 -13.18 -23.69
CA GLN A 22 -0.95 -12.48 -23.32
C GLN A 22 -1.58 -13.07 -22.06
N SER A 23 -2.08 -12.18 -21.19
CA SER A 23 -2.98 -12.49 -20.09
C SER A 23 -4.42 -12.46 -20.58
N CYS A 24 -5.25 -13.33 -20.03
CA CYS A 24 -6.68 -13.34 -20.32
C CYS A 24 -7.49 -12.73 -19.18
N SER A 25 -8.43 -11.85 -19.50
CA SER A 25 -9.41 -11.35 -18.54
C SER A 25 -10.35 -12.48 -18.10
N VAL A 26 -10.36 -12.80 -16.81
CA VAL A 26 -11.25 -13.84 -16.23
C VAL A 26 -12.74 -13.49 -16.35
N VAL A 27 -13.08 -12.22 -16.61
CA VAL A 27 -14.47 -11.75 -16.75
C VAL A 27 -14.91 -11.83 -18.20
N THR A 28 -14.10 -11.33 -19.13
CA THR A 28 -14.50 -11.10 -20.53
C THR A 28 -13.86 -12.06 -21.54
N GLY A 29 -12.79 -12.75 -21.17
CA GLY A 29 -12.00 -13.58 -22.09
C GLY A 29 -11.09 -12.78 -23.01
N SER A 30 -11.00 -11.46 -22.80
CA SER A 30 -10.18 -10.58 -23.64
C SER A 30 -8.69 -10.80 -23.39
N CYS A 31 -7.92 -10.88 -24.46
CA CYS A 31 -6.47 -11.04 -24.40
C CYS A 31 -5.77 -9.69 -24.33
N SER A 32 -4.98 -9.48 -23.28
CA SER A 32 -4.10 -8.32 -23.11
C SER A 32 -2.66 -8.78 -23.10
N THR A 33 -1.74 -8.00 -23.67
CA THR A 33 -0.30 -8.34 -23.62
C THR A 33 0.18 -8.27 -22.18
N LYS A 34 0.84 -9.32 -21.66
CA LYS A 34 1.52 -9.25 -20.35
C LYS A 34 2.74 -8.35 -20.53
N CYS A 35 2.62 -7.11 -20.09
CA CYS A 35 3.74 -6.16 -20.15
C CYS A 35 4.66 -6.31 -18.93
N PRO A 36 5.98 -6.22 -19.11
CA PRO A 36 6.92 -6.10 -18.00
C PRO A 36 6.54 -4.95 -17.06
N ARG A 37 6.87 -5.08 -15.78
CA ARG A 37 6.67 -4.02 -14.77
C ARG A 37 7.17 -2.68 -15.28
N GLY A 38 6.31 -1.65 -15.23
CA GLY A 38 6.61 -0.30 -15.69
C GLY A 38 6.37 -0.04 -17.19
N THR A 39 5.77 -0.98 -17.92
CA THR A 39 5.39 -0.80 -19.34
C THR A 39 3.92 -1.16 -19.60
N TYR A 40 3.30 -0.52 -20.59
CA TYR A 40 1.88 -0.70 -20.92
C TYR A 40 1.58 -0.33 -22.39
N GLY A 41 0.32 -0.48 -22.80
CA GLY A 41 -0.14 -0.14 -24.15
C GLY A 41 0.12 -1.23 -25.20
N PHE A 42 -0.19 -0.93 -26.47
CA PHE A 42 -0.03 -1.88 -27.56
C PHE A 42 1.45 -2.27 -27.72
N LYS A 43 1.75 -3.58 -27.62
CA LYS A 43 3.11 -4.14 -27.62
C LYS A 43 4.03 -3.64 -26.50
N CYS A 44 3.49 -3.10 -25.40
CA CYS A 44 4.28 -2.61 -24.26
C CYS A 44 5.27 -1.48 -24.63
N LEU A 45 4.94 -0.70 -25.66
CA LEU A 45 5.79 0.38 -26.17
C LEU A 45 5.73 1.63 -25.29
N LEU A 46 4.69 1.79 -24.48
CA LEU A 46 4.61 2.89 -23.52
C LEU A 46 5.43 2.49 -22.29
N LYS A 47 6.55 3.19 -22.10
CA LYS A 47 7.31 3.17 -20.86
C LYS A 47 6.71 4.20 -19.93
N TYR A 48 6.43 3.82 -18.69
CA TYR A 48 6.01 4.69 -17.59
C TYR A 48 4.55 5.16 -17.64
N CYS A 49 3.80 4.82 -16.59
CA CYS A 49 2.45 5.30 -16.39
C CYS A 49 2.41 6.84 -16.39
N LEU A 50 1.28 7.40 -16.79
CA LEU A 50 1.03 8.82 -16.57
C LEU A 50 1.18 9.13 -15.07
N SER A 51 1.71 10.32 -14.74
CA SER A 51 1.83 10.77 -13.36
C SER A 51 0.50 10.59 -12.62
N GLY A 52 0.55 9.97 -11.44
CA GLY A 52 -0.63 9.62 -10.67
C GLY A 52 -1.23 8.25 -10.95
N TRP A 53 -0.63 7.46 -11.85
CA TRP A 53 -1.04 6.09 -12.15
C TRP A 53 0.11 5.10 -11.92
N TYR A 54 -0.24 3.88 -11.55
CA TYR A 54 0.72 2.81 -11.30
C TYR A 54 0.15 1.41 -11.60
N GLY A 55 1.02 0.41 -11.52
CA GLY A 55 0.65 -1.01 -11.63
C GLY A 55 0.61 -1.51 -13.07
N ASP A 56 0.24 -2.77 -13.22
CA ASP A 56 0.19 -3.42 -14.53
C ASP A 56 -0.84 -2.72 -15.42
N ASN A 57 -0.42 -2.33 -16.63
CA ASN A 57 -1.21 -1.55 -17.57
C ASN A 57 -1.65 -0.15 -17.09
N CYS A 58 -1.10 0.36 -15.99
CA CYS A 58 -1.41 1.69 -15.46
C CYS A 58 -2.90 1.90 -15.17
N THR A 59 -3.57 0.88 -14.64
CA THR A 59 -5.01 0.94 -14.33
C THR A 59 -5.30 1.38 -12.89
N SER A 60 -4.28 1.44 -12.03
CA SER A 60 -4.42 1.88 -10.64
C SER A 60 -3.97 3.33 -10.48
N THR A 61 -4.60 4.07 -9.56
CA THR A 61 -4.29 5.47 -9.27
C THR A 61 -3.58 5.63 -7.94
N CYS A 62 -2.59 6.51 -7.88
CA CYS A 62 -1.89 6.84 -6.65
C CYS A 62 -2.86 7.32 -5.56
N SER A 63 -2.57 6.96 -4.31
CA SER A 63 -3.35 7.39 -3.15
C SER A 63 -3.47 8.91 -3.10
N ASN A 64 -4.64 9.41 -2.70
CA ASN A 64 -4.83 10.85 -2.45
C ASN A 64 -4.05 11.35 -1.22
N LEU A 65 -3.42 10.45 -0.47
CA LEU A 65 -2.55 10.73 0.66
C LEU A 65 -1.08 10.89 0.26
N CYS A 66 -0.72 10.53 -0.98
CA CYS A 66 0.57 10.89 -1.55
C CYS A 66 0.60 12.40 -1.86
N ALA A 67 1.72 13.06 -1.58
CA ALA A 67 1.97 14.43 -2.00
C ALA A 67 1.85 14.54 -3.53
N ASP A 68 1.13 15.56 -4.00
CA ASP A 68 0.83 15.82 -5.42
C ASP A 68 0.20 14.62 -6.17
N ARG A 69 -0.33 13.63 -5.43
CA ARG A 69 -0.77 12.33 -5.96
C ARG A 69 0.32 11.61 -6.74
N LEU A 70 1.58 11.74 -6.34
CA LEU A 70 2.71 11.07 -6.98
C LEU A 70 3.12 9.81 -6.22
N CYS A 71 3.20 8.70 -6.95
CA CYS A 71 3.67 7.42 -6.44
C CYS A 71 4.55 6.71 -7.49
N ASP A 72 5.35 5.76 -7.01
CA ASP A 72 6.15 4.89 -7.85
C ASP A 72 5.22 4.12 -8.79
N GLN A 73 5.51 4.20 -10.08
CA GLN A 73 4.59 3.75 -11.12
C GLN A 73 4.53 2.21 -11.22
N ALA A 74 5.47 1.49 -10.60
CA ALA A 74 5.46 0.03 -10.58
C ALA A 74 4.75 -0.52 -9.33
N THR A 75 4.96 0.11 -8.18
CA THR A 75 4.57 -0.40 -6.87
C THR A 75 3.41 0.35 -6.23
N GLY A 76 3.16 1.59 -6.64
CA GLY A 76 2.18 2.48 -6.02
C GLY A 76 2.67 3.14 -4.73
N ALA A 77 3.92 2.93 -4.32
CA ALA A 77 4.50 3.55 -3.13
C ALA A 77 4.57 5.07 -3.29
N CYS A 78 4.05 5.84 -2.35
CA CYS A 78 4.06 7.30 -2.43
C CYS A 78 5.51 7.83 -2.45
N LEU A 79 5.80 8.81 -3.32
CA LEU A 79 7.12 9.46 -3.33
C LEU A 79 7.33 10.31 -2.07
N SER A 80 6.26 10.91 -1.58
CA SER A 80 6.18 11.63 -0.32
C SER A 80 4.73 11.66 0.16
N CYS A 81 4.52 11.93 1.44
CA CYS A 81 3.20 12.02 2.05
C CYS A 81 2.73 13.46 2.23
N VAL A 82 1.42 13.67 2.17
CA VAL A 82 0.82 14.94 2.63
C VAL A 82 1.08 15.14 4.13
N SER A 83 0.98 16.38 4.60
CA SER A 83 1.25 16.72 6.01
C SER A 83 0.51 15.80 6.98
N ASN A 84 1.22 15.38 8.04
CA ASN A 84 0.73 14.47 9.09
C ASN A 84 0.39 13.04 8.61
N ARG A 85 0.97 12.62 7.48
CA ARG A 85 0.89 11.24 7.00
C ARG A 85 2.28 10.61 6.89
N THR A 86 2.32 9.30 7.06
CA THR A 86 3.55 8.49 7.07
C THR A 86 3.28 7.09 6.52
N GLY A 87 4.35 6.33 6.29
CA GLY A 87 4.30 4.99 5.71
C GLY A 87 4.40 5.00 4.18
N THR A 88 4.67 3.82 3.61
CA THR A 88 4.92 3.63 2.17
C THR A 88 3.76 4.07 1.28
N PHE A 89 2.53 3.97 1.78
CA PHE A 89 1.30 4.36 1.07
C PHE A 89 0.58 5.54 1.73
N CYS A 90 1.24 6.22 2.69
CA CYS A 90 0.74 7.38 3.43
C CYS A 90 -0.59 7.16 4.18
N ASP A 91 -0.89 5.91 4.49
CA ASP A 91 -2.06 5.45 5.23
C ASP A 91 -1.90 5.63 6.75
N GLY A 92 -0.67 5.62 7.25
CA GLY A 92 -0.35 5.96 8.63
C GLY A 92 -0.44 7.46 8.92
N LYS A 93 -0.86 7.83 10.13
CA LYS A 93 -0.85 9.21 10.62
C LYS A 93 0.37 9.48 11.50
N THR A 94 0.86 10.72 11.48
CA THR A 94 1.79 11.20 12.51
C THR A 94 0.97 11.54 13.76
N CYS A 95 1.28 10.88 14.87
CA CYS A 95 0.58 11.09 16.13
C CYS A 95 1.21 12.23 16.94
N THR A 96 0.36 12.97 17.65
CA THR A 96 0.81 13.88 18.72
C THR A 96 1.38 13.07 19.87
N ASP A 97 2.28 13.69 20.63
CA ASP A 97 2.88 13.09 21.83
C ASP A 97 1.85 12.40 22.72
N GLY A 98 2.17 11.17 23.12
CA GLY A 98 1.31 10.32 23.95
C GLY A 98 0.29 9.47 23.19
N TYR A 99 0.20 9.59 21.86
CA TYR A 99 -0.66 8.76 21.01
C TYR A 99 0.17 7.90 20.05
N VAL A 100 -0.32 6.68 19.79
CA VAL A 100 0.33 5.67 18.96
C VAL A 100 -0.67 4.94 18.07
N GLY A 101 -0.14 4.12 17.16
CA GLY A 101 -0.92 3.30 16.24
C GLY A 101 -1.24 4.02 14.92
N PRO A 102 -1.75 3.28 13.91
CA PRO A 102 -1.95 3.79 12.56
C PRO A 102 -2.96 4.96 12.48
N LEU A 103 -3.88 5.04 13.44
CA LEU A 103 -4.92 6.06 13.52
C LEU A 103 -4.76 7.04 14.68
N CYS A 104 -3.69 6.90 15.49
CA CYS A 104 -3.46 7.68 16.70
C CYS A 104 -4.60 7.61 17.72
N ASP A 105 -5.25 6.45 17.83
CA ASP A 105 -6.40 6.17 18.68
C ASP A 105 -6.01 5.45 19.98
N ARG A 106 -4.78 4.95 20.06
CA ARG A 106 -4.20 4.33 21.25
C ARG A 106 -3.33 5.34 21.98
N ARG A 107 -3.36 5.31 23.31
CA ARG A 107 -2.44 6.08 24.14
C ARG A 107 -1.23 5.25 24.52
N CYS A 108 -0.10 5.92 24.76
CA CYS A 108 1.04 5.32 25.44
C CYS A 108 0.61 4.73 26.79
N SER A 109 1.35 3.73 27.26
CA SER A 109 1.17 3.12 28.59
C SER A 109 1.04 4.21 29.66
N GLU A 110 0.09 4.05 30.58
CA GLU A 110 -0.11 4.97 31.70
C GLU A 110 1.10 5.01 32.65
N TYR A 111 1.97 3.99 32.57
CA TYR A 111 3.20 3.87 33.33
C TYR A 111 4.41 4.51 32.64
N CYS A 112 4.27 5.00 31.40
CA CYS A 112 5.27 5.88 30.81
C CYS A 112 5.27 7.23 31.54
N SER A 113 6.45 7.80 31.81
CA SER A 113 6.56 9.13 32.40
C SER A 113 5.92 10.19 31.49
N ASN A 114 5.04 11.02 32.06
CA ASN A 114 4.19 11.98 31.33
C ASN A 114 3.33 11.36 30.21
N GLN A 115 3.11 10.04 30.24
CA GLN A 115 2.45 9.28 29.17
C GLN A 115 3.14 9.46 27.81
N LEU A 116 4.48 9.60 27.79
CA LEU A 116 5.26 9.78 26.57
C LEU A 116 5.95 8.50 26.14
N CYS A 117 5.78 8.15 24.86
CA CYS A 117 6.42 7.03 24.22
C CYS A 117 6.75 7.36 22.75
N ASP A 118 7.65 6.59 22.17
CA ASP A 118 7.99 6.68 20.75
C ASP A 118 6.79 6.24 19.90
N ASN A 119 6.42 7.04 18.90
CA ASN A 119 5.18 6.82 18.14
C ASN A 119 5.24 5.64 17.15
N GLN A 120 6.44 5.14 16.82
CA GLN A 120 6.63 4.02 15.91
C GLN A 120 6.81 2.70 16.66
N THR A 121 7.60 2.72 17.72
CA THR A 121 7.97 1.52 18.49
C THR A 121 7.10 1.32 19.72
N GLU A 122 6.31 2.32 20.10
CA GLU A 122 5.45 2.37 21.29
C GLU A 122 6.22 2.26 22.62
N LYS A 123 7.55 2.34 22.59
CA LYS A 123 8.42 2.23 23.78
C LYS A 123 8.39 3.52 24.60
N CYS A 124 8.23 3.39 25.91
CA CYS A 124 8.29 4.54 26.81
C CYS A 124 9.69 5.15 26.81
N TYR A 125 9.79 6.49 26.81
CA TYR A 125 11.10 7.15 26.96
C TYR A 125 11.68 6.99 28.37
N SER A 126 10.80 6.91 29.37
CA SER A 126 11.14 6.59 30.76
C SER A 126 9.89 6.08 31.50
N CYS A 127 10.10 5.34 32.58
CA CYS A 127 9.02 4.81 33.41
C CYS A 127 8.76 5.68 34.64
N VAL A 128 7.51 5.66 35.12
CA VAL A 128 7.20 6.15 36.46
C VAL A 128 7.85 5.26 37.52
N THR A 129 8.01 5.78 38.73
CA THR A 129 8.63 5.05 39.86
C THR A 129 7.91 3.73 40.12
N GLY A 130 8.67 2.63 40.19
CA GLY A 130 8.15 1.29 40.48
C GLY A 130 7.80 0.46 39.24
N HIS A 131 7.98 1.01 38.04
CA HIS A 131 7.78 0.32 36.77
C HIS A 131 9.08 0.24 35.94
N GLN A 132 9.22 -0.83 35.17
CA GLN A 132 10.41 -1.08 34.34
C GLN A 132 10.07 -1.78 33.01
N GLY A 133 11.10 -1.99 32.18
CA GLY A 133 10.97 -2.56 30.83
C GLY A 133 10.67 -1.50 29.76
N GLU A 134 10.75 -1.89 28.49
CA GLU A 134 10.62 -0.96 27.34
C GLU A 134 9.23 -0.31 27.22
N PHE A 135 8.21 -0.92 27.83
CA PHE A 135 6.82 -0.45 27.83
C PHE A 135 6.30 -0.11 29.24
N CYS A 136 7.18 -0.11 30.24
CA CYS A 136 6.88 0.17 31.66
C CYS A 136 5.76 -0.69 32.26
N ASN A 137 5.63 -1.94 31.79
CA ASN A 137 4.58 -2.88 32.20
C ASN A 137 5.10 -4.01 33.09
N GLN A 138 6.29 -3.84 33.68
CA GLN A 138 6.97 -4.79 34.56
C GLN A 138 7.35 -4.14 35.88
#